data_AF-X0ZPM1-F1
#
_entry.id   AF-X0ZPM1-F1
#
_cell.length_a   1.000
_cell.length_b   1.000
_cell.length_c   1.000
_cell.angle_alpha   90.00
_cell.angle_beta   90.00
_cell.angle_gamma   90.00
#
_symmetry.space_group_name_H-M   'P 1'
#
loop_
_entity.id
_entity.type
_entity.pdbx_description
1 polymer ?
#
loop_
_entity_poly.entity_id
_entity_poly.type
_entity_poly.pdbx_seq_one_letter_code
_entity_poly.pdbx_strand_id
1 'polypeptide(L)'
;DILSKKISLEDIFQWVSKCKDYGTTELERILDIIIFWFGDLLILKQGISRRVVNYDRMEELKSEKETYYYGAIKEAIETVERTKGYLKCNVNQSLALEAMWLKLRQYQGRE
;
A
#
# COMPACT_ATOMS: atom_id res chain seq x y z
N ASP A 1 -2.83 -12.22 -2.66
CA ASP A 1 -2.47 -10.81 -2.47
C ASP A 1 -1.81 -10.58 -1.13
N ILE A 2 -0.74 -9.78 -1.12
CA ILE A 2 -0.05 -9.37 0.11
C ILE A 2 -0.92 -8.38 0.90
N LEU A 3 -1.77 -7.60 0.20
CA LEU A 3 -2.62 -6.59 0.82
C LEU A 3 -3.84 -7.20 1.56
N SER A 4 -4.34 -8.37 1.13
CA SER A 4 -5.57 -8.97 1.69
C SER A 4 -5.37 -9.89 2.91
N LYS A 5 -4.13 -10.11 3.35
CA LYS A 5 -3.82 -10.87 4.59
C LYS A 5 -3.25 -9.94 5.65
N LYS A 6 -3.40 -10.31 6.93
CA LYS A 6 -2.63 -9.72 8.03
C LYS A 6 -1.13 -9.91 7.72
N ILE A 7 -0.50 -8.90 7.15
CA ILE A 7 0.86 -8.95 6.61
C ILE A 7 1.82 -9.33 7.75
N SER A 8 2.48 -10.48 7.63
CA SER A 8 3.52 -10.89 8.56
C SER A 8 4.81 -10.09 8.31
N LEU A 9 5.71 -10.02 9.29
CA LEU A 9 7.01 -9.35 9.09
C LEU A 9 7.84 -10.10 8.05
N GLU A 10 7.73 -11.42 8.06
CA GLU A 10 8.42 -12.31 7.15
C GLU A 10 8.01 -12.05 5.69
N ASP A 11 6.71 -11.84 5.43
CA ASP A 11 6.19 -11.49 4.10
C ASP A 11 6.75 -10.15 3.62
N ILE A 12 6.86 -9.15 4.52
CA ILE A 12 7.44 -7.83 4.21
C ILE A 12 8.89 -7.99 3.78
N PHE A 13 9.72 -8.65 4.61
CA PHE A 13 11.14 -8.78 4.31
C PHE A 13 11.39 -9.60 3.04
N GLN A 14 10.61 -10.64 2.81
CA GLN A 14 10.68 -11.41 1.56
C GLN A 14 10.31 -10.54 0.34
N TRP A 15 9.25 -9.74 0.44
CA TRP A 15 8.83 -8.85 -0.64
C TRP A 15 9.87 -7.77 -0.91
N VAL A 16 10.42 -7.13 0.12
CA VAL A 16 11.47 -6.11 -0.03
C VAL A 16 12.73 -6.73 -0.63
N SER A 17 13.09 -7.95 -0.23
CA SER A 17 14.23 -8.64 -0.82
C SER A 17 14.06 -8.84 -2.32
N LYS A 18 12.86 -9.20 -2.80
CA LYS A 18 12.56 -9.32 -4.23
C LYS A 18 12.64 -7.98 -4.95
N CYS A 19 12.31 -6.89 -4.25
CA CYS A 19 12.32 -5.56 -4.85
C CYS A 19 13.73 -5.05 -5.18
N LYS A 20 14.79 -5.61 -4.56
CA LYS A 20 16.18 -5.20 -4.82
C LYS A 20 16.58 -5.29 -6.28
N ASP A 21 15.93 -6.16 -7.04
CA ASP A 21 16.22 -6.39 -8.46
C ASP A 21 15.44 -5.43 -9.38
N TYR A 22 14.50 -4.64 -8.85
CA TYR A 22 13.71 -3.69 -9.63
C TYR A 22 14.39 -2.33 -9.77
N GLY A 23 14.25 -1.72 -10.95
CA GLY A 23 14.64 -0.34 -11.17
C GLY A 23 13.66 0.66 -10.52
N THR A 24 14.11 1.90 -10.32
CA THR A 24 13.30 2.98 -9.70
C THR A 24 11.94 3.16 -10.37
N THR A 25 11.88 3.13 -11.70
CA THR A 25 10.63 3.27 -12.46
C THR A 25 9.64 2.13 -12.19
N GLU A 26 10.12 0.90 -12.04
CA GLU A 26 9.28 -0.27 -11.76
C GLU A 26 8.72 -0.19 -10.33
N LEU A 27 9.56 0.21 -9.38
CA LEU A 27 9.14 0.45 -8.00
C LEU A 27 8.13 1.57 -7.91
N GLU A 28 8.33 2.69 -8.61
CA GLU A 28 7.36 3.78 -8.63
C GLU A 28 5.97 3.31 -9.09
N ARG A 29 5.90 2.46 -10.13
CA ARG A 29 4.64 1.87 -10.59
C ARG A 29 4.01 0.96 -9.54
N ILE A 30 4.81 0.14 -8.87
CA ILE A 30 4.33 -0.71 -7.78
C ILE A 30 3.75 0.14 -6.65
N LEU A 31 4.45 1.21 -6.26
CA LEU A 31 3.97 2.13 -5.21
C LEU A 31 2.70 2.88 -5.66
N ASP A 32 2.56 3.20 -6.94
CA ASP A 32 1.31 3.76 -7.50
C ASP A 32 0.14 2.78 -7.41
N ILE A 33 0.37 1.49 -7.69
CA ILE A 33 -0.65 0.45 -7.52
C ILE A 33 -1.11 0.39 -6.06
N ILE A 34 -0.19 0.49 -5.10
CA ILE A 34 -0.54 0.52 -3.67
C ILE A 34 -1.37 1.78 -3.33
N ILE A 35 -1.01 2.95 -3.87
CA ILE A 35 -1.81 4.18 -3.69
C ILE A 35 -3.21 4.01 -4.26
N PHE A 36 -3.35 3.45 -5.47
CA PHE A 36 -4.65 3.20 -6.09
C PHE A 36 -5.49 2.21 -5.28
N TRP A 37 -4.87 1.17 -4.70
CA TRP A 37 -5.56 0.24 -3.83
C TRP A 37 -6.20 0.96 -2.63
N PHE A 38 -5.42 1.78 -1.92
CA PHE A 38 -5.94 2.59 -0.82
C PHE A 38 -7.01 3.60 -1.29
N GLY A 39 -6.83 4.20 -2.47
CA GLY A 39 -7.84 5.06 -3.10
C GLY A 39 -9.17 4.34 -3.34
N ASP A 40 -9.12 3.09 -3.82
CA ASP A 40 -10.31 2.28 -4.03
C ASP A 40 -11.02 1.93 -2.72
N LEU A 41 -10.30 1.70 -1.63
CA LEU A 41 -10.90 1.54 -0.30
C LEU A 41 -11.69 2.80 0.12
N LEU A 42 -11.16 4.00 -0.13
CA LEU A 42 -11.88 5.26 0.12
C LEU A 42 -13.14 5.40 -0.75
N ILE A 43 -13.02 5.08 -2.03
CA ILE A 43 -14.14 5.13 -3.00
C ILE A 43 -15.26 4.18 -2.56
N LEU A 44 -14.92 2.95 -2.15
CA LEU A 44 -15.88 1.97 -1.65
C LEU A 44 -16.52 2.39 -0.33
N LYS A 45 -15.77 3.01 0.58
CA LYS A 45 -16.33 3.56 1.83
C LYS A 45 -17.36 4.66 1.58
N GLN A 46 -17.20 5.44 0.51
CA GLN A 46 -18.19 6.44 0.08
C GLN A 46 -19.40 5.83 -0.66
N GLY A 47 -19.41 4.52 -0.92
CA GLY A 47 -20.49 3.83 -1.63
C GLY A 47 -20.44 3.98 -3.16
N ILE A 48 -19.32 4.42 -3.74
CA ILE A 48 -19.20 4.74 -5.18
C ILE A 48 -18.46 3.62 -5.93
N SER A 49 -19.07 2.43 -6.06
CA SER A 49 -18.41 1.28 -6.68
C SER A 49 -18.00 1.48 -8.15
N ARG A 50 -18.68 2.37 -8.89
CA ARG A 50 -18.43 2.63 -10.33
C ARG A 50 -17.09 3.31 -10.64
N ARG A 51 -16.40 3.83 -9.63
CA ARG A 51 -15.11 4.55 -9.80
C ARG A 51 -13.90 3.76 -9.31
N VAL A 52 -14.11 2.52 -8.85
CA VAL A 52 -13.03 1.64 -8.40
C VAL A 52 -12.14 1.27 -9.59
N VAL A 53 -10.83 1.45 -9.45
CA VAL A 53 -9.82 1.17 -10.46
C VAL A 53 -9.57 -0.34 -10.55
N ASN A 54 -9.36 -1.00 -9.41
CA ASN A 54 -9.05 -2.43 -9.31
C ASN A 54 -10.35 -3.26 -9.27
N TYR A 55 -11.20 -3.10 -10.29
CA TYR A 55 -12.51 -3.75 -10.34
C TYR A 55 -12.43 -5.28 -10.34
N ASP A 56 -11.35 -5.85 -10.92
CA ASP A 56 -11.06 -7.28 -10.90
C ASP A 56 -10.82 -7.84 -9.49
N ARG A 57 -10.52 -6.96 -8.52
CA ARG A 57 -10.28 -7.29 -7.10
C ARG A 57 -11.35 -6.77 -6.15
N MET A 58 -12.55 -6.49 -6.67
CA MET A 58 -13.67 -5.92 -5.90
C MET A 58 -13.99 -6.67 -4.60
N GLU A 59 -13.97 -8.00 -4.61
CA GLU A 59 -14.30 -8.79 -3.42
C GLU A 59 -13.23 -8.66 -2.32
N GLU A 60 -11.95 -8.61 -2.70
CA GLU A 60 -10.85 -8.37 -1.78
C GLU A 60 -10.95 -6.97 -1.17
N LEU A 61 -11.16 -5.93 -2.01
CA LEU A 61 -11.35 -4.56 -1.57
C LEU A 61 -12.54 -4.40 -0.62
N LYS A 62 -13.68 -5.06 -0.90
CA LYS A 62 -14.85 -5.03 0.00
C LYS A 62 -14.57 -5.67 1.35
N SER A 63 -13.81 -6.75 1.39
CA SER A 63 -13.41 -7.42 2.63
C SER A 63 -12.43 -6.57 3.45
N GLU A 64 -11.52 -5.87 2.76
CA GLU A 64 -10.45 -5.11 3.41
C GLU A 64 -10.92 -3.73 3.88
N LYS A 65 -11.91 -3.10 3.21
CA LYS A 65 -12.33 -1.72 3.52
C LYS A 65 -12.69 -1.50 4.99
N GLU A 66 -13.18 -2.51 5.70
CA GLU A 66 -13.54 -2.38 7.12
C GLU A 66 -12.33 -2.42 8.07
N THR A 67 -11.14 -2.80 7.58
CA THR A 67 -9.91 -2.89 8.37
C THR A 67 -9.27 -1.52 8.65
N TYR A 68 -9.61 -0.51 7.85
CA TYR A 68 -9.03 0.83 7.93
C TYR A 68 -10.12 1.87 8.14
N TYR A 69 -9.84 2.89 8.94
CA TYR A 69 -10.66 4.10 9.02
C TYR A 69 -10.23 5.11 7.96
N TYR A 70 -11.06 6.12 7.69
CA TYR A 70 -10.76 7.15 6.68
C TYR A 70 -9.39 7.81 6.91
N GLY A 71 -9.06 8.16 8.16
CA GLY A 71 -7.76 8.74 8.52
C GLY A 71 -6.60 7.79 8.23
N ALA A 72 -6.73 6.52 8.63
CA ALA A 72 -5.71 5.50 8.40
C ALA A 72 -5.42 5.29 6.89
N ILE A 73 -6.44 5.34 6.04
CA ILE A 73 -6.23 5.24 4.58
C ILE A 73 -5.47 6.46 4.04
N LYS A 74 -5.79 7.67 4.51
CA LYS A 74 -5.05 8.89 4.13
C LYS A 74 -3.58 8.79 4.56
N GLU A 75 -3.32 8.39 5.80
CA GLU A 75 -1.96 8.21 6.32
C GLU A 75 -1.17 7.14 5.54
N ALA A 76 -1.84 6.08 5.10
CA ALA A 76 -1.25 5.05 4.26
C ALA A 76 -0.81 5.62 2.90
N ILE A 77 -1.68 6.36 2.22
CA ILE A 77 -1.36 7.03 0.93
C ILE A 77 -0.17 7.97 1.10
N GLU A 78 -0.19 8.85 2.11
CA GLU A 78 0.90 9.81 2.38
C GLU A 78 2.23 9.10 2.68
N THR A 79 2.18 7.96 3.38
CA THR A 79 3.36 7.15 3.69
C THR A 79 3.98 6.55 2.41
N VAL A 80 3.16 6.06 1.50
CA VAL A 80 3.62 5.50 0.23
C VAL A 80 4.17 6.61 -0.67
N GLU A 81 3.49 7.75 -0.80
CA GLU A 81 3.98 8.91 -1.56
C GLU A 81 5.33 9.43 -1.05
N ARG A 82 5.49 9.52 0.27
CA ARG A 82 6.76 9.92 0.88
C ARG A 82 7.88 8.94 0.55
N THR A 83 7.57 7.64 0.57
CA THR A 83 8.51 6.59 0.20
C THR A 83 8.93 6.70 -1.26
N LYS A 84 7.99 6.99 -2.18
CA LYS A 84 8.33 7.32 -3.58
C LYS A 84 9.32 8.48 -3.66
N GLY A 85 9.10 9.54 -2.88
CA GLY A 85 10.01 10.68 -2.79
C GLY A 85 11.43 10.28 -2.35
N TYR A 86 11.56 9.39 -1.36
CA TYR A 86 12.86 8.90 -0.91
C TYR A 86 13.59 8.07 -1.99
N LEU A 87 12.87 7.21 -2.71
CA LEU A 87 13.46 6.40 -3.78
C LEU A 87 14.00 7.25 -4.94
N LYS A 88 13.37 8.40 -5.22
CA LYS A 88 13.87 9.37 -6.21
C LYS A 88 15.16 10.08 -5.80
N CYS A 89 15.43 10.15 -4.49
CA CYS A 89 16.62 10.79 -3.93
C CYS A 89 17.78 9.83 -3.69
N ASN A 90 17.79 8.63 -4.33
CA ASN A 90 18.82 7.59 -4.16
C ASN A 90 19.02 7.13 -2.71
N VAL A 91 17.97 7.20 -1.88
CA VAL A 91 17.98 6.60 -0.52
C VAL A 91 18.06 5.08 -0.65
N ASN A 92 18.62 4.40 0.37
CA ASN A 92 18.65 2.94 0.41
C ASN A 92 17.22 2.37 0.27
N GLN A 93 17.00 1.70 -0.84
CA GLN A 93 15.69 1.21 -1.25
C GLN A 93 15.09 0.21 -0.27
N SER A 94 15.88 -0.77 0.21
CA SER A 94 15.38 -1.79 1.13
C SER A 94 14.91 -1.14 2.44
N LEU A 95 15.70 -0.23 3.00
CA LEU A 95 15.33 0.47 4.22
C LEU A 95 14.07 1.33 4.02
N ALA A 96 13.96 2.05 2.90
CA ALA A 96 12.80 2.88 2.60
C ALA A 96 11.52 2.03 2.50
N LEU A 97 11.58 0.90 1.80
CA LEU A 97 10.43 -0.01 1.64
C LEU A 97 10.08 -0.74 2.95
N GLU A 98 11.08 -1.20 3.72
CA GLU A 98 10.84 -1.81 5.04
C GLU A 98 10.16 -0.84 6.00
N ALA A 99 10.67 0.40 6.10
CA ALA A 99 10.08 1.43 6.93
C ALA A 99 8.63 1.75 6.51
N MET A 100 8.38 1.83 5.20
CA MET A 100 7.03 2.02 4.65
C MET A 100 6.09 0.90 5.08
N TRP A 101 6.44 -0.37 4.86
CA TRP A 101 5.59 -1.50 5.18
C TRP A 101 5.32 -1.65 6.68
N LEU A 102 6.34 -1.42 7.51
CA LEU A 102 6.17 -1.40 8.97
C LEU A 102 5.19 -0.31 9.41
N LYS A 103 5.21 0.85 8.76
CA LYS A 103 4.28 1.94 9.03
C LYS A 103 2.86 1.60 8.56
N LEU A 104 2.71 1.05 7.35
CA LEU A 104 1.41 0.63 6.81
C LEU A 104 0.71 -0.40 7.71
N ARG A 105 1.48 -1.34 8.26
CA ARG A 105 0.96 -2.34 9.20
C ARG A 105 0.41 -1.72 10.48
N GLN A 106 0.93 -0.57 10.92
CA GLN A 106 0.40 0.13 12.11
C GLN A 106 -0.97 0.77 11.84
N TYR A 107 -1.33 1.02 10.58
CA TYR A 107 -2.61 1.62 10.22
C TYR A 107 -3.78 0.61 10.19
N GLN A 108 -3.46 -0.69 10.21
CA GLN A 108 -4.46 -1.74 10.32
C GLN A 108 -5.07 -1.74 11.72
N GLY A 109 -6.38 -1.52 11.84
CA GLY A 109 -7.12 -1.61 13.12
C GLY A 109 -6.89 -0.47 14.12
N ARG A 110 -6.34 0.68 13.70
CA ARG A 110 -6.27 1.89 14.53
C ARG A 110 -7.58 2.67 14.47
N GLU A 111 -8.31 2.75 15.59
CA GLU A 111 -9.45 3.68 15.80
C GLU A 111 -9.03 5.15 15.72
#